data_AF-A0A814B4W4-F1
#
_entry.id   AF-A0A814B4W4-F1
#
_cell.length_a   1.000
_cell.length_b   1.000
_cell.length_c   1.000
_cell.angle_alpha   90.00
_cell.angle_beta   90.00
_cell.angle_gamma   90.00
#
_symmetry.space_group_name_H-M   'P 1'
#
loop_
_entity.id
_entity.type
_entity.pdbx_description
1 polymer ?
#
loop_
_entity_poly.entity_id
_entity_poly.type
_entity_poly.pdbx_seq_one_letter_code
_entity_poly.pdbx_strand_id
1 'polypeptide(L)'
;MAFRIHLLVIYITLFLLSIYHINAFKLEKNLGLKVPSLGFSWENCGPASDPIQIKTLVVAPDPIHVPGNLSLSLVVAIGAALPTDIHVSVTMEKKVGGFYVKVPCIDNFGSCTYGNLCEAWADACPKYFEQFRIPCKCPIPADTYTIPGAVIKIGGHLPSVGAGDYRLTGDLGSSGTHLGCLRLQITLKD
;
A
#
# COMPACT_ATOMS: atom_id res chain seq x y z
N MET A 1 -55.59 -29.73 -33.26
CA MET A 1 -54.18 -29.43 -33.64
C MET A 1 -53.64 -28.14 -33.00
N ALA A 2 -54.47 -27.11 -32.77
CA ALA A 2 -54.06 -25.81 -32.20
C ALA A 2 -53.45 -25.85 -30.77
N PHE A 3 -53.91 -26.76 -29.91
CA PHE A 3 -53.48 -26.79 -28.49
C PHE A 3 -51.99 -27.18 -28.32
N ARG A 4 -51.44 -28.00 -29.23
CA ARG A 4 -50.01 -28.37 -29.20
C ARG A 4 -49.09 -27.21 -29.62
N ILE A 5 -49.58 -26.29 -30.44
CA ILE A 5 -48.82 -25.12 -30.90
C ILE A 5 -48.68 -24.13 -29.74
N HIS A 6 -49.74 -23.92 -28.95
CA HIS A 6 -49.69 -23.04 -27.78
C HIS A 6 -48.71 -23.52 -26.70
N LEU A 7 -48.66 -24.83 -26.42
CA LEU A 7 -47.67 -25.38 -25.48
C LEU A 7 -46.23 -25.19 -25.98
N LEU A 8 -46.00 -25.37 -27.28
CA LEU A 8 -44.67 -25.19 -27.87
C LEU A 8 -44.21 -23.73 -27.75
N VAL A 9 -45.11 -22.77 -28.02
CA VAL A 9 -44.81 -21.34 -27.90
C VAL A 9 -44.49 -20.96 -26.45
N ILE A 10 -45.23 -21.48 -25.47
CA ILE A 10 -44.96 -21.23 -24.04
C ILE A 10 -43.60 -21.81 -23.62
N TYR A 11 -43.26 -23.02 -24.10
CA TYR A 11 -41.98 -23.62 -23.76
C TYR A 11 -40.80 -22.85 -24.34
N ILE A 12 -40.94 -22.36 -25.58
CA ILE A 12 -39.95 -21.53 -26.26
C ILE A 12 -39.78 -20.19 -25.53
N THR A 13 -40.87 -19.53 -25.11
CA THR A 13 -40.77 -18.25 -24.39
C THR A 13 -40.13 -18.42 -23.02
N LEU A 14 -40.48 -19.46 -22.26
CA LEU A 14 -39.84 -19.77 -20.97
C LEU A 14 -38.35 -20.11 -21.12
N PHE A 15 -37.99 -20.89 -22.14
CA PHE A 15 -36.61 -21.22 -22.44
C PHE A 15 -35.78 -19.98 -22.80
N LEU A 16 -36.32 -19.10 -23.66
CA LEU A 16 -35.68 -17.84 -24.01
C LEU A 16 -35.53 -16.90 -22.81
N LEU A 17 -36.52 -16.83 -21.92
CA LEU A 17 -36.42 -16.07 -20.66
C LEU A 17 -35.34 -16.63 -19.74
N SER A 18 -35.21 -17.96 -19.65
CA SER A 18 -34.15 -18.61 -18.85
C SER A 18 -32.74 -18.34 -19.41
N ILE A 19 -32.58 -18.37 -20.73
CA ILE A 19 -31.30 -18.02 -21.40
C ILE A 19 -30.95 -16.55 -21.14
N TYR A 20 -31.93 -15.65 -21.21
CA TYR A 20 -31.73 -14.24 -20.93
C TYR A 20 -31.23 -14.01 -19.49
N HIS A 21 -31.84 -14.69 -18.51
CA HIS A 21 -31.42 -14.62 -17.11
C HIS A 21 -30.01 -15.17 -16.87
N ILE A 22 -29.65 -16.29 -17.52
CA ILE A 22 -28.31 -16.88 -17.43
C ILE A 22 -27.25 -15.94 -18.04
N ASN A 23 -27.55 -15.32 -19.19
CA ASN A 23 -26.64 -14.38 -19.85
C ASN A 23 -26.46 -13.09 -19.05
N ALA A 24 -27.53 -12.55 -18.46
CA ALA A 24 -27.46 -11.39 -17.57
C ALA A 24 -26.58 -11.67 -16.33
N PHE A 25 -26.77 -12.81 -15.67
CA PHE A 25 -25.95 -13.22 -14.52
C PHE A 25 -24.48 -13.50 -14.89
N LYS A 26 -24.22 -13.97 -16.11
CA LYS A 26 -22.85 -14.18 -16.61
C LYS A 26 -22.15 -12.86 -16.96
N LEU A 27 -22.88 -11.81 -17.30
CA LEU A 27 -22.32 -10.47 -17.55
C LEU A 27 -21.79 -9.83 -16.27
N GLU A 28 -22.49 -10.00 -15.14
CA GLU A 28 -22.02 -9.52 -13.83
C GLU A 28 -20.72 -10.18 -13.38
N LYS A 29 -20.50 -11.46 -13.71
CA LYS A 29 -19.25 -12.18 -13.36
C LYS A 29 -18.07 -11.88 -14.29
N ASN A 30 -18.30 -11.25 -15.45
CA ASN A 30 -17.24 -10.86 -16.40
C ASN A 30 -16.93 -9.35 -16.38
N LEU A 31 -17.73 -8.53 -15.68
CA LEU A 31 -17.21 -7.27 -15.18
C LEU A 31 -16.22 -7.60 -14.06
N GLY A 32 -14.93 -7.61 -14.41
CA GLY A 32 -13.86 -7.46 -13.43
C GLY A 32 -13.98 -6.11 -12.74
N LEU A 33 -14.98 -5.96 -11.87
CA LEU A 33 -15.06 -4.92 -10.87
C LEU A 33 -13.80 -5.09 -10.02
N LYS A 34 -12.74 -4.38 -10.41
CA LYS A 34 -11.78 -3.86 -9.45
C LYS A 34 -12.62 -3.07 -8.46
N VAL A 35 -13.04 -3.72 -7.38
CA VAL A 35 -13.49 -3.01 -6.19
C VAL A 35 -12.37 -2.01 -5.92
N PRO A 36 -12.63 -0.69 -5.98
CA PRO A 36 -11.58 0.25 -5.65
C PRO A 36 -11.20 -0.04 -4.19
N SER A 37 -9.94 -0.41 -3.96
CA SER A 37 -9.35 -0.36 -2.63
C SER A 37 -9.39 1.12 -2.22
N LEU A 38 -10.47 1.54 -1.57
CA LEU A 38 -10.76 2.96 -1.36
C LEU A 38 -9.80 3.59 -0.33
N GLY A 39 -9.04 2.80 0.42
CA GLY A 39 -8.11 3.30 1.42
C GLY A 39 -6.66 3.31 0.97
N PHE A 40 -6.17 2.24 0.34
CA PHE A 40 -4.75 2.12 -0.03
C PHE A 40 -4.43 2.60 -1.46
N SER A 41 -3.50 3.53 -1.59
CA SER A 41 -2.83 3.88 -2.85
C SER A 41 -1.40 4.36 -2.59
N TRP A 42 -0.53 4.32 -3.60
CA TRP A 42 0.83 4.82 -3.48
C TRP A 42 1.41 5.25 -4.83
N GLU A 43 2.43 6.10 -4.79
CA GLU A 43 3.21 6.57 -5.94
C GLU A 43 4.64 6.96 -5.53
N ASN A 44 5.60 6.85 -6.44
CA ASN A 44 6.87 7.59 -6.28
C ASN A 44 6.57 9.07 -6.55
N CYS A 45 6.89 9.94 -5.60
CA CYS A 45 6.62 11.39 -5.69
C CYS A 45 7.82 12.22 -6.13
N GLY A 46 8.99 11.58 -6.24
CA GLY A 46 10.24 12.19 -6.71
C GLY A 46 10.46 11.93 -8.20
N PRO A 47 11.46 12.57 -8.82
CA PRO A 47 11.76 12.36 -10.23
C PRO A 47 12.20 10.91 -10.52
N ALA A 48 11.96 10.45 -11.75
CA ALA A 48 12.36 9.12 -12.18
C ALA A 48 13.89 8.88 -12.16
N SER A 49 14.67 9.96 -12.05
CA SER A 49 16.13 9.92 -11.90
C SER A 49 16.59 9.61 -10.46
N ASP A 50 15.69 9.62 -9.48
CA ASP A 50 16.07 9.31 -8.11
C ASP A 50 16.61 7.89 -8.02
N PRO A 51 17.70 7.67 -7.25
CA PRO A 51 18.32 6.36 -7.14
C PRO A 51 17.38 5.34 -6.49
N ILE A 52 16.44 5.75 -5.64
CA ILE A 52 15.48 4.86 -4.98
C ILE A 52 14.13 4.94 -5.71
N GLN A 53 13.68 3.81 -6.26
CA GLN A 53 12.39 3.71 -6.94
C GLN A 53 11.59 2.52 -6.39
N ILE A 54 10.42 2.80 -5.84
CA ILE A 54 9.48 1.75 -5.43
C ILE A 54 8.82 1.18 -6.69
N LYS A 55 8.97 -0.13 -6.91
CA LYS A 55 8.41 -0.84 -8.08
C LYS A 55 7.12 -1.55 -7.76
N THR A 56 6.97 -2.02 -6.53
CA THR A 56 5.76 -2.68 -6.06
C THR A 56 5.62 -2.41 -4.57
N LEU A 57 4.42 -2.02 -4.15
CA LEU A 57 4.06 -1.95 -2.75
C LEU A 57 2.63 -2.47 -2.61
N VAL A 58 2.46 -3.49 -1.79
CA VAL A 58 1.17 -4.11 -1.48
C VAL A 58 1.03 -4.15 0.02
N VAL A 59 -0.10 -3.67 0.50
CA VAL A 59 -0.44 -3.60 1.92
C VAL A 59 -1.82 -4.22 2.12
N ALA A 60 -1.98 -5.07 3.13
CA ALA A 60 -3.25 -5.67 3.48
C ALA A 60 -3.36 -5.92 5.00
N PRO A 61 -4.55 -5.86 5.62
CA PRO A 61 -5.82 -5.53 4.99
C PRO A 61 -5.95 -4.02 4.68
N ASP A 62 -6.85 -3.68 3.76
CA ASP A 62 -7.34 -2.32 3.54
C ASP A 62 -8.84 -2.29 3.90
N PRO A 63 -9.29 -1.54 4.92
CA PRO A 63 -8.50 -0.67 5.81
C PRO A 63 -7.60 -1.45 6.78
N ILE A 64 -6.53 -0.81 7.24
CA ILE A 64 -5.56 -1.36 8.21
C ILE A 64 -6.16 -1.32 9.61
N HIS A 65 -6.15 -2.45 10.31
CA HIS A 65 -6.60 -2.54 11.71
C HIS A 65 -5.47 -2.25 12.70
N VAL A 66 -5.77 -1.48 13.74
CA VAL A 66 -4.87 -1.15 14.84
C VAL A 66 -5.59 -1.35 16.18
N PRO A 67 -5.20 -2.33 17.01
CA PRO A 67 -4.10 -3.27 16.81
C PRO A 67 -4.44 -4.36 15.78
N GLY A 68 -3.42 -4.91 15.12
CA GLY A 68 -3.64 -5.93 14.10
C GLY A 68 -2.38 -6.43 13.41
N ASN A 69 -2.58 -7.31 12.42
CA ASN A 69 -1.52 -7.80 11.55
C ASN A 69 -1.60 -7.08 10.20
N LEU A 70 -0.47 -6.53 9.77
CA LEU A 70 -0.29 -5.91 8.47
C LEU A 70 0.58 -6.82 7.59
N SER A 71 0.06 -7.27 6.46
CA SER A 71 0.83 -7.89 5.39
C SER A 71 1.44 -6.81 4.51
N LEU A 72 2.75 -6.88 4.29
CA LEU A 72 3.53 -5.98 3.44
C LEU A 72 4.31 -6.77 2.41
N SER A 73 4.15 -6.43 1.13
CA SER A 73 5.05 -6.87 0.06
C SER A 73 5.62 -5.64 -0.65
N LEU A 74 6.93 -5.62 -0.86
CA LEU A 74 7.68 -4.47 -1.34
C LEU A 74 8.76 -4.90 -2.33
N VAL A 75 8.89 -4.18 -3.44
CA VAL A 75 10.03 -4.25 -4.35
C VAL A 75 10.59 -2.84 -4.51
N VAL A 76 11.87 -2.66 -4.18
CA VAL A 76 12.59 -1.39 -4.32
C VAL A 76 13.78 -1.60 -5.23
N ALA A 77 13.90 -0.75 -6.25
CA ALA A 77 15.10 -0.68 -7.08
C ALA A 77 15.98 0.47 -6.58
N ILE A 78 17.26 0.17 -6.36
CA ILE A 78 18.31 1.12 -6.01
C ILE A 78 19.29 1.19 -7.18
N GLY A 79 19.28 2.30 -7.92
CA GLY A 79 20.07 2.50 -9.13
C GLY A 79 21.53 2.88 -8.91
N ALA A 80 21.88 3.35 -7.71
CA ALA A 80 23.23 3.72 -7.31
C ALA A 80 23.44 3.43 -5.83
N ALA A 81 24.67 3.11 -5.43
CA ALA A 81 24.98 2.82 -4.03
C ALA A 81 24.58 3.99 -3.13
N LEU A 82 23.80 3.71 -2.08
CA LEU A 82 23.35 4.75 -1.15
C LEU A 82 24.47 5.12 -0.18
N PRO A 83 24.56 6.41 0.20
CA PRO A 83 25.59 6.91 1.11
C PRO A 83 25.42 6.41 2.55
N THR A 84 26.33 6.81 3.43
CA THR A 84 26.36 6.39 4.85
C THR A 84 25.59 7.31 5.80
N ASP A 85 24.95 8.35 5.27
CA ASP A 85 24.14 9.31 6.03
C ASP A 85 22.74 9.38 5.40
N ILE A 86 21.90 8.38 5.66
CA ILE A 86 20.56 8.30 5.06
C ILE A 86 19.55 8.75 6.12
N HIS A 87 18.82 9.84 5.85
CA HIS A 87 17.72 10.30 6.71
C HIS A 87 16.38 10.15 6.00
N VAL A 88 15.31 10.08 6.79
CA VAL A 88 13.94 9.98 6.28
C VAL A 88 13.09 11.05 6.94
N SER A 89 12.46 11.91 6.14
CA SER A 89 11.43 12.84 6.60
C SER A 89 10.06 12.31 6.24
N VAL A 90 9.21 12.12 7.24
CA VAL A 90 7.82 11.70 7.06
C VAL A 90 6.93 12.92 7.28
N THR A 91 6.04 13.19 6.33
CA THR A 91 4.89 14.06 6.51
C THR A 91 3.64 13.20 6.56
N MET A 92 2.91 13.25 7.68
CA MET A 92 1.66 12.54 7.87
C MET A 92 0.53 13.55 8.01
N GLU A 93 -0.54 13.34 7.25
CA GLU A 93 -1.74 14.18 7.27
C GLU A 93 -2.97 13.31 7.45
N LYS A 94 -3.91 13.76 8.28
CA LYS A 94 -5.20 13.11 8.51
C LYS A 94 -6.31 13.90 7.84
N LYS A 95 -7.25 13.21 7.21
CA LYS A 95 -8.46 13.83 6.67
C LYS A 95 -9.45 14.19 7.79
N VAL A 96 -9.80 15.47 7.89
CA VAL A 96 -10.78 16.02 8.85
C VAL A 96 -11.68 17.00 8.10
N GLY A 97 -13.00 16.77 8.12
CA GLY A 97 -13.97 17.68 7.51
C GLY A 97 -13.75 17.96 6.01
N GLY A 98 -13.18 17.02 5.27
CA GLY A 98 -12.88 17.17 3.83
C GLY A 98 -11.49 17.71 3.49
N PHE A 99 -10.72 18.17 4.49
CA PHE A 99 -9.37 18.69 4.31
C PHE A 99 -8.33 17.77 4.96
N TYR A 100 -7.08 17.84 4.53
CA TYR A 100 -5.97 17.13 5.15
C TYR A 100 -5.26 18.05 6.13
N VAL A 101 -5.09 17.58 7.37
CA VAL A 101 -4.45 18.31 8.46
C VAL A 101 -3.20 17.56 8.87
N LYS A 102 -2.07 18.27 8.90
CA LYS A 102 -0.78 17.71 9.31
C LYS A 102 -0.85 17.18 10.75
N VAL A 103 -0.45 15.94 10.93
CA VAL A 103 -0.28 15.29 12.24
C VAL A 103 1.13 15.62 12.75
N PRO A 104 1.27 16.30 13.90
CA PRO A 104 2.58 16.64 14.45
C PRO A 104 3.37 15.38 14.85
N CYS A 105 4.69 15.48 14.93
CA CYS A 105 5.50 14.42 15.50
C CYS A 105 5.35 14.38 17.03
N ILE A 106 4.81 13.29 17.56
CA ILE A 106 4.68 13.02 19.01
C ILE A 106 5.13 11.58 19.23
N ASP A 107 6.11 11.37 20.11
CA ASP A 107 6.64 10.04 20.44
C ASP A 107 7.02 9.18 19.21
N ASN A 108 7.66 9.80 18.21
CA ASN A 108 8.01 9.18 16.93
C ASN A 108 6.80 8.72 16.08
N PHE A 109 5.63 9.30 16.31
CA PHE A 109 4.43 9.11 15.50
C PHE A 109 4.01 10.43 14.85
N GLY A 110 3.65 10.40 13.56
CA GLY A 110 3.19 11.58 12.82
C GLY A 110 4.25 12.11 11.85
N SER A 111 4.32 13.43 11.69
CA SER A 111 5.24 14.08 10.77
C SER A 111 6.65 14.23 11.36
N CYS A 112 7.39 13.14 11.44
CA CYS A 112 8.71 13.05 12.07
C CYS A 112 9.85 13.01 11.05
N THR A 113 11.01 13.53 11.42
CA THR A 113 12.27 13.28 10.71
C THR A 113 13.11 12.30 11.53
N TYR A 114 13.48 11.21 10.91
CA TYR A 114 14.33 10.17 11.49
C TYR A 114 15.77 10.41 11.04
N GLY A 115 16.69 10.34 12.00
CA GLY A 115 18.12 10.54 11.79
C GLY A 115 18.77 9.45 10.93
N ASN A 116 20.10 9.41 10.95
CA ASN A 116 20.87 8.53 10.09
C ASN A 116 20.53 7.05 10.32
N LEU A 117 19.84 6.43 9.35
CA LEU A 117 19.47 5.02 9.39
C LEU A 117 20.69 4.10 9.40
N CYS A 118 21.80 4.51 8.79
CA CYS A 118 23.04 3.75 8.79
C CYS A 118 23.64 3.62 10.19
N GLU A 119 23.51 4.66 11.02
CA GLU A 119 23.92 4.61 12.43
C GLU A 119 22.93 3.79 13.25
N ALA A 120 21.62 3.95 13.00
CA ALA A 120 20.57 3.20 13.70
C ALA A 120 20.68 1.67 13.52
N TRP A 121 21.27 1.22 12.41
CA TRP A 121 21.46 -0.22 12.11
C TRP A 121 22.90 -0.71 12.32
N ALA A 122 23.80 0.13 12.84
CA ALA A 122 25.21 -0.20 12.97
C ALA A 122 25.45 -1.46 13.83
N ASP A 123 24.72 -1.56 14.95
CA ASP A 123 24.87 -2.65 15.92
C ASP A 123 24.02 -3.88 15.59
N ALA A 124 22.85 -3.69 14.97
CA ALA A 124 21.94 -4.77 14.63
C ALA A 124 21.06 -4.45 13.41
N CYS A 125 21.00 -5.40 12.47
CA CYS A 125 20.05 -5.31 11.37
C CYS A 125 18.62 -5.57 11.86
N PRO A 126 17.61 -4.89 11.30
CA PRO A 126 16.22 -5.28 11.49
C PRO A 126 16.00 -6.74 11.07
N LYS A 127 15.22 -7.51 11.85
CA LYS A 127 14.98 -8.95 11.59
C LYS A 127 14.46 -9.24 10.18
N TYR A 128 13.60 -8.38 9.63
CA TYR A 128 13.09 -8.54 8.27
C TYR A 128 14.18 -8.36 7.22
N PHE A 129 15.18 -7.52 7.47
CA PHE A 129 16.29 -7.32 6.55
C PHE A 129 17.13 -8.60 6.49
N GLU A 130 17.44 -9.20 7.64
CA GLU A 130 18.12 -10.49 7.70
C GLU A 130 17.32 -11.59 7.00
N GLN A 131 16.02 -11.68 7.30
CA GLN A 131 15.11 -12.68 6.71
C GLN A 131 15.10 -12.63 5.18
N PHE A 132 15.10 -11.43 4.60
CA PHE A 132 15.03 -11.22 3.15
C PHE A 132 16.38 -10.90 2.51
N ARG A 133 17.49 -11.06 3.26
CA ARG A 133 18.87 -10.79 2.82
C ARG A 133 19.06 -9.37 2.28
N ILE A 134 18.38 -8.40 2.87
CA ILE A 134 18.52 -6.98 2.57
C ILE A 134 19.70 -6.44 3.39
N PRO A 135 20.71 -5.81 2.77
CA PRO A 135 21.80 -5.19 3.49
C PRO A 135 21.29 -4.02 4.31
N CYS A 136 21.63 -4.01 5.61
CA CYS A 136 21.35 -2.90 6.52
C CYS A 136 22.61 -2.08 6.86
N LYS A 137 23.78 -2.53 6.39
CA LYS A 137 25.06 -1.84 6.60
C LYS A 137 25.34 -0.95 5.41
N CYS A 138 25.69 0.30 5.70
CA CYS A 138 26.02 1.26 4.67
C CYS A 138 27.49 1.13 4.25
N PRO A 139 27.82 1.43 2.97
CA PRO A 139 26.90 1.85 1.90
C PRO A 139 25.99 0.70 1.42
N ILE A 140 24.72 1.02 1.15
CA ILE A 140 23.75 0.04 0.62
C ILE A 140 24.00 -0.10 -0.88
N PRO A 141 24.35 -1.29 -1.41
CA PRO A 141 24.69 -1.43 -2.81
C PRO A 141 23.47 -1.25 -3.74
N ALA A 142 23.75 -0.86 -4.99
CA ALA A 142 22.74 -0.81 -6.04
C ALA A 142 22.25 -2.22 -6.35
N ASP A 143 20.95 -2.45 -6.19
CA ASP A 143 20.28 -3.71 -6.50
C ASP A 143 18.76 -3.52 -6.49
N THR A 144 18.01 -4.57 -6.81
CA THR A 144 16.58 -4.68 -6.56
C THR A 144 16.31 -5.54 -5.34
N TYR A 145 15.87 -4.92 -4.26
CA TYR A 145 15.53 -5.59 -3.01
C TYR A 145 14.05 -5.93 -2.95
N THR A 146 13.75 -7.16 -2.53
CA THR A 146 12.39 -7.69 -2.51
C THR A 146 12.02 -8.23 -1.13
N ILE A 147 10.91 -7.74 -0.60
CA ILE A 147 10.18 -8.32 0.51
C ILE A 147 8.91 -8.95 -0.10
N PRO A 148 8.87 -10.28 -0.33
CA PRO A 148 7.74 -10.92 -0.99
C PRO A 148 6.49 -10.94 -0.10
N GLY A 149 6.65 -10.87 1.21
CA GLY A 149 5.56 -10.85 2.18
C GLY A 149 6.09 -10.89 3.61
N ALA A 150 5.85 -9.83 4.36
CA ALA A 150 6.13 -9.72 5.79
C ALA A 150 4.83 -9.47 6.54
N VAL A 151 4.67 -10.11 7.71
CA VAL A 151 3.53 -9.85 8.60
C VAL A 151 4.02 -9.03 9.79
N ILE A 152 3.71 -7.74 9.76
CA ILE A 152 4.08 -6.78 10.80
C ILE A 152 2.93 -6.70 11.81
N LYS A 153 3.24 -6.94 13.09
CA LYS A 153 2.28 -6.72 14.18
C LYS A 153 2.23 -5.23 14.50
N ILE A 154 1.10 -4.60 14.24
CA ILE A 154 0.81 -3.23 14.69
C ILE A 154 0.17 -3.35 16.07
N GLY A 155 0.92 -2.97 17.10
CA GLY A 155 0.44 -2.93 18.47
C GLY A 155 0.01 -1.54 18.92
N GLY A 156 -0.49 -1.44 20.15
CA GLY A 156 -0.90 -0.20 20.77
C GLY A 156 -2.35 0.20 20.46
N HIS A 157 -2.69 1.44 20.81
CA HIS A 157 -3.95 2.07 20.44
C HIS A 157 -3.65 3.14 19.40
N LEU A 158 -4.61 3.46 18.53
CA LEU A 158 -4.47 4.65 17.70
C LEU A 158 -4.22 5.86 18.62
N PRO A 159 -3.21 6.70 18.33
CA PRO A 159 -3.03 7.95 19.06
C PRO A 159 -4.30 8.81 18.96
N SER A 160 -4.40 9.89 19.73
CA SER A 160 -5.59 10.75 19.84
C SER A 160 -6.21 11.18 18.49
N VAL A 161 -5.43 11.13 17.41
CA VAL A 161 -5.89 11.32 16.04
C VAL A 161 -6.90 10.26 15.56
N GLY A 162 -6.89 9.02 16.04
CA GLY A 162 -7.93 7.99 15.84
C GLY A 162 -8.07 7.42 14.41
N ALA A 163 -9.09 6.60 14.17
CA ALA A 163 -9.38 5.98 12.87
C ALA A 163 -9.68 7.02 11.76
N GLY A 164 -9.41 6.68 10.50
CA GLY A 164 -9.74 7.52 9.34
C GLY A 164 -8.71 7.45 8.20
N ASP A 165 -8.85 8.36 7.23
CA ASP A 165 -8.00 8.44 6.05
C ASP A 165 -6.74 9.26 6.34
N TYR A 166 -5.59 8.74 5.90
CA TYR A 166 -4.28 9.37 6.06
C TYR A 166 -3.54 9.47 4.73
N ARG A 167 -2.78 10.56 4.57
CA ARG A 167 -1.75 10.73 3.55
C ARG A 167 -0.39 10.73 4.23
N LEU A 168 0.53 9.94 3.70
CA LEU A 168 1.91 9.92 4.14
C LEU A 168 2.80 10.23 2.95
N THR A 169 3.78 11.10 3.15
CA THR A 169 4.88 11.33 2.21
C THR A 169 6.18 11.06 2.97
N GLY A 170 6.97 10.11 2.49
CA GLY A 170 8.30 9.79 3.00
C GLY A 170 9.37 10.22 2.00
N ASP A 171 10.17 11.20 2.40
CA ASP A 171 11.29 11.74 1.62
C ASP A 171 12.60 11.20 2.19
N LEU A 172 13.39 10.53 1.35
CA LEU A 172 14.70 10.01 1.70
C LEU A 172 15.79 10.95 1.16
N GLY A 173 16.79 11.22 1.98
CA GLY A 173 17.90 12.10 1.61
C GLY A 173 19.21 11.75 2.30
N SER A 174 20.28 12.42 1.88
CA SER A 174 21.61 12.35 2.48
C SER A 174 22.36 13.66 2.27
N SER A 175 22.80 14.32 3.35
CA SER A 175 23.63 15.53 3.25
C SER A 175 23.13 16.57 2.22
N GLY A 176 21.82 16.81 2.17
CA GLY A 176 21.16 17.74 1.23
C GLY A 176 20.86 17.16 -0.17
N THR A 177 21.26 15.93 -0.46
CA THR A 177 20.94 15.20 -1.70
C THR A 177 19.64 14.43 -1.52
N HIS A 178 18.69 14.60 -2.45
CA HIS A 178 17.48 13.79 -2.50
C HIS A 178 17.77 12.39 -3.07
N LEU A 179 17.25 11.34 -2.44
CA LEU A 179 17.48 9.96 -2.84
C LEU A 179 16.22 9.25 -3.34
N GLY A 180 15.04 9.72 -2.96
CA GLY A 180 13.76 9.20 -3.42
C GLY A 180 12.60 9.66 -2.54
N CYS A 181 11.38 9.50 -3.05
CA CYS A 181 10.16 9.93 -2.38
C CYS A 181 9.04 8.91 -2.62
N LEU A 182 8.35 8.52 -1.54
CA LEU A 182 7.15 7.68 -1.59
C LEU A 182 5.97 8.43 -0.97
N ARG A 183 4.88 8.56 -1.74
CA ARG A 183 3.59 9.03 -1.23
C ARG A 183 2.63 7.87 -1.18
N LEU A 184 1.87 7.75 -0.09
CA LEU A 184 0.83 6.74 0.06
C LEU A 184 -0.40 7.29 0.78
N GLN A 185 -1.55 6.71 0.47
CA GLN A 185 -2.80 6.90 1.17
C GLN A 185 -3.16 5.58 1.85
N ILE A 186 -3.64 5.65 3.07
CA ILE A 186 -4.12 4.51 3.85
C ILE A 186 -5.35 4.92 4.64
N THR A 187 -6.18 3.94 4.98
CA THR A 187 -7.25 4.11 5.97
C THR A 187 -6.94 3.24 7.18
N LEU A 188 -6.95 3.85 8.37
CA LEU A 188 -6.80 3.19 9.66
C LEU A 188 -8.17 2.97 10.31
N LYS A 189 -8.36 1.82 10.94
CA LYS A 189 -9.51 1.48 11.79
C LYS A 189 -9.06 0.73 13.03
N ASP A 190 -9.92 0.72 14.04
CA ASP A 190 -9.74 -0.11 15.23
C ASP A 190 -10.05 -1.60 14.95
#